data_AF-A0A8J3AVG0-F1
#
_entry.id   AF-A0A8J3AVG0-F1
#
_cell.length_a   1.000
_cell.length_b   1.000
_cell.length_c   1.000
_cell.angle_alpha   90.00
_cell.angle_beta   90.00
_cell.angle_gamma   90.00
#
_symmetry.space_group_name_H-M   'P 1'
#
loop_
_entity.id
_entity.type
_entity.pdbx_description
1 polymer ?
#
loop_
_entity_poly.entity_id
_entity_poly.type
_entity_poly.pdbx_seq_one_letter_code
_entity_poly.pdbx_strand_id
1 'polypeptide(L)'
;MKHISTTATAVQKLNRSAKNLRKETRTSLAIALDSVAKSAGYDNWKHVTVCLEQTRSKPIEKALPKALAEFLQKQRQQTPPAKESIAAMLSGMVFALDIKDTERTVIPSDILENESIWLLTAADIWKTVFSADDELAKEDANQSNAEQELISRAFDVLVNFKFFVYVADSIPATVEEAYIRIFKDFPHPPTYIWLQGKFINMEDAHEIRLDGEVLYSSDGEGIVSYQSPGYQDGGTSPTGWEAPAAGMQPFIPRLDISKIESGFYEYVVHYGGQEMCREVGCRSISEAIIEVSDITGIDGYEIGYEGITVGTYPIGIIKNSAEKIAREARATVASFK
;
A
#
# COMPACT_ATOMS: atom_id res chain seq x y z
N MET A 1 -29.61 -20.73 -11.42
CA MET A 1 -28.38 -21.52 -11.18
C MET A 1 -28.20 -21.70 -9.69
N LYS A 2 -27.99 -22.93 -9.22
CA LYS A 2 -27.80 -23.23 -7.79
C LYS A 2 -26.34 -22.97 -7.41
N HIS A 3 -26.08 -22.02 -6.51
CA HIS A 3 -24.72 -21.75 -6.05
C HIS A 3 -24.11 -22.97 -5.32
N ILE A 4 -22.87 -23.30 -5.68
CA ILE A 4 -22.05 -24.34 -5.04
C ILE A 4 -20.79 -23.64 -4.55
N SER A 5 -20.41 -23.83 -3.28
CA SER A 5 -19.15 -23.29 -2.77
C SER A 5 -17.99 -23.96 -3.50
N THR A 6 -17.27 -23.20 -4.34
CA THR A 6 -16.26 -23.70 -5.26
C THR A 6 -14.94 -23.01 -5.02
N THR A 7 -13.92 -23.77 -4.61
CA THR A 7 -12.56 -23.25 -4.39
C THR A 7 -11.68 -23.39 -5.65
N ALA A 8 -10.59 -22.63 -5.73
CA ALA A 8 -9.62 -22.75 -6.83
C ALA A 8 -9.05 -24.17 -6.94
N THR A 9 -8.77 -24.82 -5.81
CA THR A 9 -8.31 -26.22 -5.75
C THR A 9 -9.35 -27.19 -6.29
N ALA A 10 -10.64 -26.96 -6.03
CA ALA A 10 -11.72 -27.77 -6.60
C ALA A 10 -11.77 -27.61 -8.13
N VAL A 11 -11.66 -26.38 -8.65
CA VAL A 11 -11.61 -26.13 -10.11
C VAL A 11 -10.40 -26.81 -10.75
N GLN A 12 -9.22 -26.77 -10.12
CA GLN A 12 -8.03 -27.46 -10.62
C GLN A 12 -8.22 -28.99 -10.65
N LYS A 13 -8.84 -29.58 -9.63
CA LYS A 13 -9.19 -31.01 -9.60
C LYS A 13 -10.13 -31.37 -10.76
N LEU A 14 -11.18 -30.58 -10.98
CA LEU A 14 -12.12 -30.78 -12.09
C LEU A 14 -11.41 -30.66 -13.45
N ASN A 15 -10.51 -29.69 -13.60
CA ASN A 15 -9.74 -29.50 -14.84
C ASN A 15 -8.78 -30.68 -15.10
N ARG A 16 -8.14 -31.22 -14.04
CA ARG A 16 -7.31 -32.43 -14.14
C ARG A 16 -8.14 -33.64 -14.56
N SER A 17 -9.31 -33.83 -13.96
CA SER A 17 -10.25 -34.89 -14.33
C SER A 17 -10.72 -34.75 -15.78
N ALA A 18 -11.03 -33.53 -16.24
CA ALA A 18 -11.42 -33.28 -17.62
C ALA A 18 -10.29 -33.59 -18.62
N LYS A 19 -9.04 -33.27 -18.28
CA LYS A 19 -7.86 -33.63 -19.10
C LYS A 19 -7.67 -35.14 -19.20
N ASN A 20 -7.93 -35.89 -18.12
CA ASN A 20 -7.87 -37.35 -18.15
C ASN A 20 -9.02 -37.93 -18.99
N LEU A 21 -10.24 -37.46 -18.76
CA LEU A 21 -11.43 -37.89 -19.52
C LEU A 21 -11.25 -37.64 -21.02
N ARG A 22 -10.66 -36.50 -21.41
CA ARG A 22 -10.32 -36.17 -22.79
C ARG A 22 -9.39 -37.22 -23.41
N LYS A 23 -8.36 -37.68 -22.67
CA LYS A 23 -7.40 -38.68 -23.16
C LYS A 23 -8.06 -40.04 -23.37
N GLU A 24 -8.95 -40.43 -22.46
CA GLU A 24 -9.65 -41.73 -22.50
C GLU A 24 -10.70 -41.76 -23.60
N THR A 25 -11.51 -40.71 -23.73
CA THR A 25 -12.66 -40.66 -24.64
C THR A 25 -12.35 -40.07 -26.02
N ARG A 26 -11.16 -39.47 -26.19
CA ARG A 26 -10.75 -38.72 -27.40
C ARG A 26 -11.71 -37.59 -27.80
N THR A 27 -12.45 -37.04 -26.84
CA THR A 27 -13.36 -35.91 -27.05
C THR A 27 -12.61 -34.57 -27.01
N SER A 28 -13.29 -33.46 -27.31
CA SER A 28 -12.72 -32.12 -27.14
C SER A 28 -12.66 -31.74 -25.65
N LEU A 29 -11.70 -30.86 -25.29
CA LEU A 29 -11.56 -30.42 -23.91
C LEU A 29 -12.82 -29.72 -23.38
N ALA A 30 -13.50 -28.94 -24.22
CA ALA A 30 -14.73 -28.25 -23.85
C ALA A 30 -15.85 -29.24 -23.46
N ILE A 31 -16.03 -30.30 -24.25
CA ILE A 31 -17.02 -31.35 -23.94
C ILE A 31 -16.64 -32.10 -22.66
N ALA A 32 -15.35 -32.40 -22.47
CA ALA A 32 -14.88 -33.07 -21.26
C ALA A 32 -15.07 -32.22 -20.00
N LEU A 33 -14.82 -30.90 -20.08
CA LEU A 33 -15.04 -29.97 -18.96
C LEU A 33 -16.51 -29.90 -18.55
N ASP A 34 -17.42 -29.79 -19.52
CA ASP A 34 -18.87 -29.79 -19.24
C ASP A 34 -19.34 -31.12 -18.67
N SER A 35 -18.83 -32.24 -19.17
CA SER A 35 -19.17 -33.57 -18.66
C SER A 35 -18.73 -33.75 -17.21
N VAL A 36 -17.50 -33.33 -16.88
CA VAL A 36 -16.98 -33.40 -15.50
C VAL A 36 -17.74 -32.43 -14.58
N ALA A 37 -18.04 -31.22 -15.05
CA ALA A 37 -18.84 -30.25 -14.29
C ALA A 37 -20.23 -30.83 -13.93
N LYS A 38 -20.92 -31.44 -14.90
CA LYS A 38 -22.22 -32.11 -14.67
C LYS A 38 -22.12 -33.26 -13.68
N SER A 39 -21.09 -34.10 -13.78
CA SER A 39 -20.88 -35.20 -12.83
C SER A 39 -20.62 -34.72 -11.40
N ALA A 40 -20.09 -33.50 -11.25
CA ALA A 40 -19.84 -32.85 -9.96
C ALA A 40 -21.02 -31.99 -9.47
N GLY A 41 -22.18 -32.04 -10.15
CA GLY A 41 -23.40 -31.34 -9.74
C GLY A 41 -23.55 -29.91 -10.26
N TYR A 42 -22.69 -29.46 -11.17
CA TYR A 42 -22.81 -28.15 -11.83
C TYR A 42 -23.59 -28.27 -13.16
N ASP A 43 -24.20 -27.19 -13.64
CA ASP A 43 -24.92 -27.21 -14.92
C ASP A 43 -23.98 -27.36 -16.14
N ASN A 44 -22.82 -26.68 -16.10
CA ASN A 44 -21.77 -26.69 -17.13
C ASN A 44 -20.47 -26.04 -16.57
N TRP A 45 -19.42 -25.95 -17.38
CA TRP A 45 -18.15 -25.35 -16.96
C TRP A 45 -18.28 -23.85 -16.63
N LYS A 46 -19.15 -23.12 -17.32
CA LYS A 46 -19.43 -21.71 -17.00
C LYS A 46 -20.06 -21.54 -15.62
N HIS A 47 -20.88 -22.50 -15.17
CA HIS A 47 -21.42 -22.52 -13.81
C HIS A 47 -20.31 -22.73 -12.77
N VAL A 48 -19.28 -23.53 -13.07
CA VAL A 48 -18.10 -23.70 -12.19
C VAL A 48 -17.36 -22.38 -12.02
N THR A 49 -17.12 -21.63 -13.10
CA THR A 49 -16.41 -20.35 -13.03
C THR A 49 -17.24 -19.29 -12.31
N VAL A 50 -18.54 -19.22 -12.58
CA VAL A 50 -19.46 -18.32 -11.86
C VAL A 50 -19.52 -18.67 -10.38
N CYS A 51 -19.58 -19.94 -10.00
CA CYS A 51 -19.55 -20.36 -8.61
C CYS A 51 -18.21 -20.06 -7.93
N LEU A 52 -17.07 -20.23 -8.62
CA LEU A 52 -15.75 -19.82 -8.11
C LEU A 52 -15.70 -18.32 -7.86
N GLU A 53 -16.17 -17.52 -8.81
CA GLU A 53 -16.17 -16.06 -8.70
C GLU A 53 -17.12 -15.58 -7.60
N GLN A 54 -18.30 -16.18 -7.51
CA GLN A 54 -19.24 -15.94 -6.40
C GLN A 54 -18.70 -16.38 -5.04
N THR A 55 -17.90 -17.46 -5.00
CA THR A 55 -17.25 -17.95 -3.78
C THR A 55 -16.09 -17.04 -3.38
N ARG A 56 -15.32 -16.52 -4.36
CA ARG A 56 -14.28 -15.50 -4.15
C ARG A 56 -14.86 -14.17 -3.70
N SER A 57 -16.01 -13.77 -4.27
CA SER A 57 -16.68 -12.52 -3.95
C SER A 57 -17.51 -12.60 -2.66
N LYS A 58 -17.69 -13.80 -2.09
CA LYS A 58 -18.27 -13.97 -0.75
C LYS A 58 -17.11 -14.07 0.24
N PRO A 59 -16.81 -13.02 1.02
CA PRO A 59 -15.92 -13.18 2.14
C PRO A 59 -16.50 -14.28 3.03
N ILE A 60 -15.71 -15.32 3.30
CA ILE A 60 -15.97 -16.18 4.44
C ILE A 60 -15.83 -15.23 5.62
N GLU A 61 -16.94 -14.83 6.24
CA GLU A 61 -16.90 -14.07 7.50
C GLU A 61 -16.19 -14.97 8.53
N LYS A 62 -14.88 -14.83 8.62
CA LYS A 62 -14.08 -15.48 9.65
C LYS A 62 -14.63 -14.97 10.98
N ALA A 63 -15.10 -15.89 11.82
CA ALA A 63 -15.49 -15.54 13.17
C ALA A 63 -14.21 -15.18 13.95
N LEU A 64 -14.28 -14.08 14.69
CA LEU A 64 -13.21 -13.68 15.59
C LEU A 64 -13.15 -14.68 16.76
N PRO A 65 -11.95 -15.10 17.21
CA PRO A 65 -11.81 -15.88 18.43
C PRO A 65 -12.56 -15.26 19.62
N LYS A 66 -13.20 -16.10 20.43
CA LYS A 66 -14.06 -15.67 21.55
C LYS A 66 -13.35 -14.73 22.52
N ALA A 67 -12.10 -15.03 22.90
CA ALA A 67 -11.32 -14.21 23.81
C ALA A 67 -11.11 -12.77 23.28
N LEU A 68 -10.82 -12.61 21.98
CA LEU A 68 -10.67 -11.30 21.34
C LEU A 68 -12.02 -10.55 21.27
N ALA A 69 -13.11 -11.26 20.97
CA ALA A 69 -14.45 -10.67 20.94
C ALA A 69 -14.90 -10.16 22.32
N GLU A 70 -14.71 -10.97 23.37
CA GLU A 70 -15.02 -10.60 24.75
C GLU A 70 -14.12 -9.46 25.25
N PHE A 71 -12.83 -9.48 24.88
CA PHE A 71 -11.91 -8.40 25.17
C PHE A 71 -12.38 -7.07 24.58
N LEU A 72 -12.71 -7.02 23.28
CA LEU A 72 -13.21 -5.80 22.63
C LEU A 72 -14.52 -5.31 23.26
N GLN A 73 -15.43 -6.22 23.59
CA GLN A 73 -16.67 -5.87 24.28
C GLN A 73 -16.40 -5.21 25.63
N LYS A 74 -15.48 -5.77 26.43
CA LYS A 74 -15.06 -5.20 27.72
C LYS A 74 -14.42 -3.83 27.54
N GLN A 75 -13.55 -3.65 26.56
CA GLN A 75 -12.92 -2.36 26.27
C GLN A 75 -13.95 -1.30 25.88
N ARG A 76 -14.94 -1.64 25.06
CA ARG A 76 -16.04 -0.71 24.68
C ARG A 76 -16.92 -0.30 25.86
N GLN A 77 -17.06 -1.15 26.88
CA GLN A 77 -17.78 -0.81 28.10
C GLN A 77 -16.96 0.12 29.01
N GLN A 78 -15.64 -0.09 29.09
CA GLN A 78 -14.74 0.70 29.91
C GLN A 78 -14.46 2.07 29.31
N THR A 79 -14.26 2.12 27.99
CA THR A 79 -13.96 3.32 27.23
C THR A 79 -14.83 3.34 25.97
N PRO A 80 -16.08 3.83 26.08
CA PRO A 80 -16.97 3.92 24.93
C PRO A 80 -16.36 4.79 23.83
N PRO A 81 -16.39 4.35 22.56
CA PRO A 81 -15.94 5.17 21.44
C PRO A 81 -16.70 6.50 21.36
N ALA A 82 -15.99 7.56 20.96
CA ALA A 82 -16.60 8.87 20.73
C ALA A 82 -17.69 8.80 19.63
N LYS A 83 -18.71 9.65 19.74
CA LYS A 83 -19.84 9.65 18.80
C LYS A 83 -19.39 9.98 17.38
N GLU A 84 -18.43 10.88 17.26
CA GLU A 84 -17.81 11.32 16.02
C GLU A 84 -17.07 10.16 15.35
N SER A 85 -16.31 9.38 16.11
CA SER A 85 -15.64 8.17 15.61
C SER A 85 -16.63 7.11 15.13
N ILE A 86 -17.75 6.92 15.83
CA ILE A 86 -18.83 6.03 15.39
C ILE A 86 -19.46 6.52 14.09
N ALA A 87 -19.76 7.83 13.99
CA ALA A 87 -20.34 8.42 12.78
C ALA A 87 -19.39 8.29 11.57
N ALA A 88 -18.10 8.53 11.78
CA ALA A 88 -17.05 8.35 10.77
C ALA A 88 -17.01 6.89 10.26
N MET A 89 -17.06 5.91 11.16
CA MET A 89 -17.07 4.49 10.78
C MET A 89 -18.33 4.10 10.01
N LEU A 90 -19.51 4.59 10.40
CA LEU A 90 -20.78 4.17 9.82
C LEU A 90 -21.12 4.85 8.49
N SER A 91 -20.73 6.11 8.32
CA SER A 91 -21.19 6.94 7.20
C SER A 91 -20.09 7.74 6.50
N GLY A 92 -18.89 7.80 7.09
CA GLY A 92 -17.75 8.50 6.54
C GLY A 92 -16.75 7.58 5.86
N MET A 93 -15.49 8.01 5.86
CA MET A 93 -14.36 7.22 5.44
C MET A 93 -13.30 7.21 6.55
N VAL A 94 -12.87 6.02 6.92
CA VAL A 94 -11.73 5.76 7.82
C VAL A 94 -10.76 4.89 7.05
N PHE A 95 -9.47 5.12 7.21
CA PHE A 95 -8.46 4.26 6.59
C PHE A 95 -7.28 4.06 7.53
N ALA A 96 -6.55 2.98 7.28
CA ALA A 96 -5.33 2.65 8.01
C ALA A 96 -4.17 2.52 7.03
N LEU A 97 -3.03 3.09 7.42
CA LEU A 97 -1.74 2.96 6.72
C LEU A 97 -0.77 2.21 7.62
N ASP A 98 0.17 1.48 7.03
CA ASP A 98 1.33 0.98 7.79
C ASP A 98 2.05 2.18 8.42
N ILE A 99 2.44 2.05 9.68
CA ILE A 99 3.07 3.13 10.45
C ILE A 99 4.32 3.65 9.73
N LYS A 100 5.08 2.78 9.07
CA LYS A 100 6.29 3.13 8.32
C LYS A 100 5.99 4.03 7.13
N ASP A 101 4.82 3.85 6.52
CA ASP A 101 4.36 4.62 5.36
C ASP A 101 3.83 6.01 5.76
N THR A 102 3.68 6.27 7.06
CA THR A 102 3.25 7.57 7.59
C THR A 102 4.41 8.42 8.11
N GLU A 103 5.60 7.84 8.26
CA GLU A 103 6.79 8.55 8.71
C GLU A 103 7.19 9.56 7.62
N ARG A 104 6.91 10.86 7.87
CA ARG A 104 7.19 12.04 7.00
C ARG A 104 6.03 12.53 6.12
N THR A 105 4.83 12.01 6.27
CA THR A 105 3.66 12.53 5.54
C THR A 105 3.04 13.72 6.29
N VAL A 106 2.90 14.85 5.60
CA VAL A 106 2.14 16.00 6.11
C VAL A 106 0.66 15.66 6.00
N ILE A 107 -0.03 15.60 7.13
CA ILE A 107 -1.46 15.28 7.17
C ILE A 107 -2.25 16.48 6.62
N PRO A 108 -3.02 16.32 5.53
CA PRO A 108 -3.88 17.37 4.99
C PRO A 108 -4.97 17.80 5.98
N SER A 109 -5.51 19.00 5.80
CA SER A 109 -6.55 19.54 6.70
C SER A 109 -7.88 18.80 6.67
N ASP A 110 -8.16 18.06 5.60
CA ASP A 110 -9.37 17.25 5.42
C ASP A 110 -9.19 15.80 5.92
N ILE A 111 -8.06 15.50 6.58
CA ILE A 111 -7.75 14.21 7.19
C ILE A 111 -7.32 14.44 8.64
N LEU A 112 -7.84 13.62 9.56
CA LEU A 112 -7.47 13.66 10.97
C LEU A 112 -6.92 12.30 11.41
N GLU A 113 -5.72 12.29 11.97
CA GLU A 113 -5.21 11.11 12.70
C GLU A 113 -6.06 10.88 13.95
N ASN A 114 -6.53 9.66 14.15
CA ASN A 114 -7.42 9.31 15.25
C ASN A 114 -7.07 7.94 15.83
N GLU A 115 -6.15 7.94 16.79
CA GLU A 115 -5.72 6.72 17.48
C GLU A 115 -6.89 5.98 18.14
N SER A 116 -7.90 6.70 18.67
CA SER A 116 -9.01 6.09 19.42
C SER A 116 -9.92 5.19 18.58
N ILE A 117 -9.83 5.26 17.25
CA ILE A 117 -10.70 4.50 16.35
C ILE A 117 -10.34 3.02 16.29
N TRP A 118 -9.16 2.63 16.80
CA TRP A 118 -8.70 1.23 16.83
C TRP A 118 -9.76 0.29 17.44
N LEU A 119 -10.51 0.74 18.44
CA LEU A 119 -11.52 -0.08 19.12
C LEU A 119 -12.74 -0.41 18.23
N LEU A 120 -12.98 0.41 17.21
CA LEU A 120 -14.01 0.21 16.20
C LEU A 120 -13.53 -0.64 15.03
N THR A 121 -12.24 -0.57 14.69
CA THR A 121 -11.64 -1.26 13.53
C THR A 121 -11.02 -2.62 13.86
N ALA A 122 -10.59 -2.85 15.10
CA ALA A 122 -9.82 -4.03 15.49
C ALA A 122 -10.50 -5.36 15.17
N ALA A 123 -11.82 -5.45 15.32
CA ALA A 123 -12.55 -6.69 15.03
C ALA A 123 -12.44 -7.10 13.56
N ASP A 124 -12.39 -6.14 12.63
CA ASP A 124 -12.30 -6.43 11.21
C ASP A 124 -10.87 -6.79 10.82
N ILE A 125 -9.88 -6.03 11.30
CA ILE A 125 -8.45 -6.32 11.10
C ILE A 125 -8.10 -7.69 11.67
N TRP A 126 -8.50 -7.99 12.90
CA TRP A 126 -8.14 -9.26 13.53
C TRP A 126 -8.79 -10.46 12.84
N LYS A 127 -9.91 -10.32 12.13
CA LYS A 127 -10.47 -11.41 11.32
C LYS A 127 -9.64 -11.70 10.07
N THR A 128 -8.82 -10.77 9.59
CA THR A 128 -7.93 -11.05 8.44
C THR A 128 -6.80 -11.97 8.88
N VAL A 129 -6.25 -11.73 10.07
CA VAL A 129 -5.08 -12.42 10.63
C VAL A 129 -5.45 -13.66 11.44
N PHE A 130 -6.43 -13.55 12.32
CA PHE A 130 -6.85 -14.58 13.25
C PHE A 130 -8.17 -15.20 12.81
N SER A 131 -8.30 -16.51 12.99
CA SER A 131 -9.54 -17.22 12.74
C SER A 131 -9.97 -18.03 13.97
N ALA A 132 -11.26 -18.28 14.12
CA ALA A 132 -11.77 -19.21 15.14
C ALA A 132 -11.16 -20.63 15.03
N ASP A 133 -10.53 -20.94 13.89
CA ASP A 133 -9.83 -22.20 13.65
C ASP A 133 -8.34 -22.19 14.04
N ASP A 134 -7.79 -21.06 14.50
CA ASP A 134 -6.39 -20.99 14.95
C ASP A 134 -6.12 -22.00 16.07
N GLU A 135 -5.01 -22.73 15.96
CA GLU A 135 -4.65 -23.77 16.94
C GLU A 135 -4.53 -23.21 18.36
N LEU A 136 -4.03 -21.97 18.48
CA LEU A 136 -3.96 -21.23 19.76
C LEU A 136 -5.34 -20.82 20.30
N ALA A 137 -6.35 -20.68 19.43
CA ALA A 137 -7.73 -20.44 19.85
C ALA A 137 -8.47 -21.75 20.22
N LYS A 138 -7.88 -22.91 19.88
CA LYS A 138 -8.41 -24.26 20.11
C LYS A 138 -7.78 -24.98 21.30
N GLU A 139 -6.63 -24.52 21.79
CA GLU A 139 -6.07 -25.04 23.04
C GLU A 139 -7.07 -24.78 24.17
N ASP A 140 -7.43 -25.84 24.91
CA ASP A 140 -8.47 -25.81 25.94
C ASP A 140 -8.29 -24.62 26.88
N ALA A 141 -9.37 -23.85 27.03
CA ALA A 141 -9.55 -22.60 27.76
C ALA A 141 -9.32 -22.68 29.30
N ASN A 142 -8.25 -23.36 29.71
CA ASN A 142 -7.83 -23.52 31.11
C ASN A 142 -6.49 -22.82 31.41
N GLN A 143 -5.95 -22.02 30.49
CA GLN A 143 -4.77 -21.21 30.77
C GLN A 143 -5.02 -19.76 30.37
N SER A 144 -5.28 -18.91 31.36
CA SER A 144 -5.26 -17.43 31.26
C SER A 144 -4.04 -16.88 30.51
N ASN A 145 -2.96 -17.66 30.38
CA ASN A 145 -1.76 -17.30 29.64
C ASN A 145 -1.97 -17.32 28.12
N ALA A 146 -2.69 -18.31 27.57
CA ALA A 146 -2.93 -18.41 26.12
C ALA A 146 -3.84 -17.28 25.61
N GLU A 147 -4.87 -16.91 26.38
CA GLU A 147 -5.72 -15.76 26.05
C GLU A 147 -4.94 -14.45 26.08
N GLN A 148 -4.06 -14.26 27.08
CA GLN A 148 -3.21 -13.07 27.17
C GLN A 148 -2.21 -13.01 26.01
N GLU A 149 -1.62 -14.14 25.61
CA GLU A 149 -0.73 -14.22 24.46
C GLU A 149 -1.46 -13.90 23.15
N LEU A 150 -2.67 -14.45 22.96
CA LEU A 150 -3.50 -14.15 21.80
C LEU A 150 -3.85 -12.65 21.74
N ILE A 151 -4.26 -12.05 22.85
CA ILE A 151 -4.54 -10.62 22.95
C ILE A 151 -3.28 -9.79 22.65
N SER A 152 -2.12 -10.16 23.21
CA SER A 152 -0.85 -9.49 22.97
C SER A 152 -0.50 -9.48 21.49
N ARG A 153 -0.54 -10.65 20.84
CA ARG A 153 -0.29 -10.78 19.39
C ARG A 153 -1.27 -9.99 18.56
N ALA A 154 -2.53 -9.91 18.99
CA ALA A 154 -3.54 -9.13 18.29
C ALA A 154 -3.24 -7.62 18.38
N PHE A 155 -2.71 -7.14 19.51
CA PHE A 155 -2.20 -5.78 19.61
C PHE A 155 -0.95 -5.54 18.76
N ASP A 156 -0.03 -6.49 18.70
CA ASP A 156 1.18 -6.38 17.85
C ASP A 156 0.83 -6.17 16.37
N VAL A 157 -0.33 -6.67 15.93
CA VAL A 157 -0.87 -6.35 14.59
C VAL A 157 -1.31 -4.89 14.51
N LEU A 158 -2.10 -4.41 15.48
CA LEU A 158 -2.68 -3.05 15.45
C LEU A 158 -1.63 -1.94 15.55
N VAL A 159 -0.54 -2.16 16.29
CA VAL A 159 0.51 -1.14 16.48
C VAL A 159 1.29 -0.84 15.18
N ASN A 160 1.17 -1.70 14.17
CA ASN A 160 1.74 -1.45 12.85
C ASN A 160 0.91 -0.47 12.04
N PHE A 161 -0.24 -0.01 12.53
CA PHE A 161 -1.14 0.85 11.76
C PHE A 161 -1.35 2.21 12.42
N LYS A 162 -1.36 3.23 11.58
CA LYS A 162 -1.92 4.55 11.89
C LYS A 162 -3.32 4.67 11.30
N PHE A 163 -4.23 5.26 12.06
CA PHE A 163 -5.62 5.40 11.66
C PHE A 163 -5.97 6.86 11.36
N PHE A 164 -6.71 7.04 10.27
CA PHE A 164 -7.11 8.36 9.79
C PHE A 164 -8.61 8.40 9.50
N VAL A 165 -9.21 9.55 9.78
CA VAL A 165 -10.59 9.87 9.47
C VAL A 165 -10.61 10.95 8.42
N TYR A 166 -11.37 10.73 7.36
CA TYR A 166 -11.62 11.74 6.34
C TYR A 166 -12.77 12.65 6.77
N VAL A 167 -12.51 13.96 6.78
CA VAL A 167 -13.44 14.98 7.32
C VAL A 167 -13.84 16.04 6.29
N ALA A 168 -13.55 15.83 5.01
CA ALA A 168 -14.02 16.73 3.95
C ALA A 168 -15.56 16.72 3.80
N ASP A 169 -16.09 17.77 3.17
CA ASP A 169 -17.53 17.94 2.93
C ASP A 169 -18.16 16.85 2.06
N SER A 170 -17.37 16.16 1.23
CA SER A 170 -17.84 15.08 0.37
C SER A 170 -17.11 13.78 0.68
N ILE A 171 -17.85 12.76 1.10
CA ILE A 171 -17.31 11.40 1.30
C ILE A 171 -17.27 10.69 -0.05
N PRO A 172 -16.17 9.97 -0.38
CA PRO A 172 -16.12 9.11 -1.57
C PRO A 172 -17.30 8.14 -1.64
N ALA A 173 -17.85 7.93 -2.83
CA ALA A 173 -18.95 6.99 -3.04
C ALA A 173 -18.44 5.56 -3.32
N THR A 174 -17.20 5.43 -3.78
CA THR A 174 -16.60 4.14 -4.15
C THR A 174 -15.20 3.98 -3.57
N VAL A 175 -14.70 2.73 -3.60
CA VAL A 175 -13.35 2.40 -3.12
C VAL A 175 -12.29 3.04 -4.01
N GLU A 176 -12.56 3.12 -5.31
CA GLU A 176 -11.70 3.76 -6.30
C GLU A 176 -11.55 5.26 -6.01
N GLU A 177 -12.66 5.96 -5.76
CA GLU A 177 -12.61 7.37 -5.36
C GLU A 177 -11.89 7.56 -4.03
N ALA A 178 -12.15 6.68 -3.04
CA ALA A 178 -11.47 6.70 -1.75
C ALA A 178 -9.96 6.54 -1.90
N TYR A 179 -9.54 5.54 -2.68
CA TYR A 179 -8.14 5.27 -2.96
C TYR A 179 -7.47 6.46 -3.63
N ILE A 180 -8.07 7.02 -4.69
CA ILE A 180 -7.49 8.18 -5.41
C ILE A 180 -7.30 9.37 -4.47
N ARG A 181 -8.25 9.63 -3.57
CA ARG A 181 -8.13 10.73 -2.61
C ARG A 181 -7.04 10.48 -1.57
N ILE A 182 -6.97 9.27 -1.01
CA ILE A 182 -5.92 8.93 -0.04
C ILE A 182 -4.56 9.00 -0.73
N PHE A 183 -4.42 8.41 -1.92
CA PHE A 183 -3.16 8.32 -2.64
C PHE A 183 -2.60 9.69 -3.07
N LYS A 184 -3.48 10.68 -3.29
CA LYS A 184 -3.06 12.05 -3.58
C LYS A 184 -2.15 12.62 -2.49
N ASP A 185 -2.43 12.29 -1.23
CA ASP A 185 -1.75 12.88 -0.08
C ASP A 185 -0.80 11.89 0.60
N PHE A 186 -1.02 10.60 0.43
CA PHE A 186 -0.19 9.51 0.94
C PHE A 186 0.44 8.73 -0.22
N PRO A 187 1.79 8.66 -0.31
CA PRO A 187 2.47 8.01 -1.43
C PRO A 187 2.36 6.47 -1.44
N HIS A 188 1.82 5.90 -0.37
CA HIS A 188 1.63 4.47 -0.20
C HIS A 188 0.15 4.14 -0.09
N PRO A 189 -0.28 2.99 -0.64
CA PRO A 189 -1.68 2.58 -0.59
C PRO A 189 -2.11 2.32 0.86
N PRO A 190 -3.36 2.64 1.23
CA PRO A 190 -3.91 2.21 2.51
C PRO A 190 -3.93 0.68 2.59
N THR A 191 -3.67 0.13 3.78
CA THR A 191 -3.83 -1.31 4.03
C THR A 191 -5.31 -1.66 4.19
N TYR A 192 -6.06 -0.79 4.87
CA TYR A 192 -7.48 -0.99 5.15
C TYR A 192 -8.29 0.28 4.92
N ILE A 193 -9.50 0.12 4.39
CA ILE A 193 -10.48 1.20 4.23
C ILE A 193 -11.81 0.75 4.86
N TRP A 194 -12.39 1.62 5.67
CA TRP A 194 -13.80 1.56 6.04
C TRP A 194 -14.53 2.69 5.33
N LEU A 195 -15.35 2.34 4.35
CA LEU A 195 -16.13 3.29 3.58
C LEU A 195 -17.61 3.05 3.84
N GLN A 196 -18.29 4.03 4.46
CA GLN A 196 -19.72 3.98 4.76
C GLN A 196 -20.12 2.68 5.49
N GLY A 197 -19.36 2.31 6.52
CA GLY A 197 -19.60 1.10 7.31
C GLY A 197 -19.08 -0.19 6.70
N LYS A 198 -18.54 -0.16 5.48
CA LYS A 198 -18.00 -1.35 4.81
C LYS A 198 -16.49 -1.44 4.99
N PHE A 199 -16.03 -2.52 5.60
CA PHE A 199 -14.61 -2.87 5.66
C PHE A 199 -14.11 -3.41 4.31
N ILE A 200 -12.96 -2.92 3.88
CA ILE A 200 -12.23 -3.33 2.70
C ILE A 200 -10.78 -3.58 3.12
N ASN A 201 -10.32 -4.81 2.90
CA ASN A 201 -8.90 -5.16 2.99
C ASN A 201 -8.28 -4.94 1.61
N MET A 202 -7.32 -4.02 1.51
CA MET A 202 -6.72 -3.69 0.22
C MET A 202 -5.82 -4.83 -0.30
N GLU A 203 -5.34 -5.70 0.59
CA GLU A 203 -4.63 -6.92 0.20
C GLU A 203 -5.54 -7.99 -0.38
N ASP A 204 -6.86 -7.91 -0.22
CA ASP A 204 -7.77 -8.82 -0.94
C ASP A 204 -7.69 -8.52 -2.45
N ALA A 205 -8.07 -9.50 -3.28
CA ALA A 205 -7.98 -9.34 -4.73
C ALA A 205 -8.83 -8.16 -5.23
N HIS A 206 -8.14 -7.10 -5.63
CA HIS A 206 -8.71 -5.81 -6.01
C HIS A 206 -7.92 -5.21 -7.15
N GLU A 207 -8.62 -4.56 -8.09
CA GLU A 207 -8.01 -3.76 -9.15
C GLU A 207 -8.71 -2.41 -9.16
N ILE A 208 -7.94 -1.33 -9.01
CA ILE A 208 -8.45 0.04 -9.06
C ILE A 208 -7.95 0.67 -10.35
N ARG A 209 -8.89 1.22 -11.12
CA ARG A 209 -8.59 1.89 -12.37
C ARG A 209 -9.01 3.35 -12.35
N LEU A 210 -8.21 4.17 -13.01
CA LEU A 210 -8.58 5.55 -13.38
C LEU A 210 -8.40 5.69 -14.88
N ASP A 211 -9.45 6.13 -15.58
CA ASP A 211 -9.47 6.30 -17.04
C ASP A 211 -8.99 5.08 -17.85
N GLY A 212 -9.16 3.88 -17.28
CA GLY A 212 -8.80 2.60 -17.89
C GLY A 212 -7.41 2.08 -17.52
N GLU A 213 -6.57 2.91 -16.91
CA GLU A 213 -5.24 2.54 -16.40
C GLU A 213 -5.34 1.93 -15.00
N VAL A 214 -4.52 0.90 -14.71
CA VAL A 214 -4.51 0.23 -13.42
C VAL A 214 -3.61 0.99 -12.46
N LEU A 215 -4.22 1.65 -11.47
CA LEU A 215 -3.50 2.39 -10.42
C LEU A 215 -3.11 1.51 -9.24
N TYR A 216 -3.83 0.41 -9.03
CA TYR A 216 -3.56 -0.54 -7.95
C TYR A 216 -4.05 -1.91 -8.36
N SER A 217 -3.28 -2.94 -8.04
CA SER A 217 -3.67 -4.33 -8.17
C SER A 217 -3.15 -5.14 -7.01
N SER A 218 -4.02 -5.99 -6.46
CA SER A 218 -3.71 -7.08 -5.53
C SER A 218 -4.27 -8.39 -6.07
N ASP A 219 -3.60 -9.50 -5.79
CA ASP A 219 -4.04 -10.86 -6.15
C ASP A 219 -4.62 -11.67 -4.98
N GLY A 220 -4.71 -11.08 -3.78
CA GLY A 220 -5.13 -11.77 -2.56
C GLY A 220 -4.00 -12.46 -1.80
N GLU A 221 -2.77 -12.48 -2.34
CA GLU A 221 -1.55 -12.87 -1.64
C GLU A 221 -0.68 -11.63 -1.31
N GLY A 222 -0.99 -10.48 -1.90
CA GLY A 222 -0.44 -9.18 -1.56
C GLY A 222 -0.60 -8.17 -2.69
N ILE A 223 0.07 -7.02 -2.54
CA ILE A 223 0.08 -5.95 -3.54
C ILE A 223 0.97 -6.36 -4.71
N VAL A 224 0.40 -6.43 -5.91
CA VAL A 224 1.11 -6.77 -7.16
C VAL A 224 1.76 -5.53 -7.77
N SER A 225 1.03 -4.41 -7.78
CA SER A 225 1.50 -3.15 -8.37
C SER A 225 0.65 -1.99 -7.90
N TYR A 226 1.23 -0.80 -7.77
CA TYR A 226 0.48 0.45 -7.65
C TYR A 226 1.23 1.62 -8.29
N GLN A 227 0.50 2.62 -8.74
CA GLN A 227 1.00 3.84 -9.38
C GLN A 227 0.28 5.07 -8.83
N SER A 228 1.00 6.19 -8.73
CA SER A 228 0.43 7.44 -8.25
C SER A 228 -0.37 8.16 -9.35
N PRO A 229 -1.65 8.52 -9.12
CA PRO A 229 -2.43 9.27 -10.09
C PRO A 229 -1.80 10.65 -10.34
N GLY A 230 -1.35 10.89 -11.58
CA GLY A 230 -0.68 12.15 -11.95
C GLY A 230 0.84 12.12 -11.83
N TYR A 231 1.42 11.05 -11.29
CA TYR A 231 2.81 10.70 -11.54
C TYR A 231 2.85 9.95 -12.87
N GLN A 232 3.04 10.68 -13.97
CA GLN A 232 3.54 10.00 -15.16
C GLN A 232 4.92 9.49 -14.80
N ASP A 233 5.09 8.18 -14.90
CA ASP A 233 6.40 7.53 -14.89
C ASP A 233 7.18 8.00 -16.13
N GLY A 234 7.59 9.27 -16.14
CA GLY A 234 8.81 9.72 -16.80
C GLY A 234 10.03 9.15 -16.10
N GLY A 235 9.82 8.53 -14.93
CA GLY A 235 10.67 7.54 -14.31
C GLY A 235 10.83 6.30 -15.18
N THR A 236 11.64 6.42 -16.22
CA THR A 236 12.75 5.47 -16.20
C THR A 236 13.28 5.51 -14.78
N SER A 237 13.37 4.37 -14.09
CA SER A 237 14.46 4.22 -13.11
C SER A 237 15.71 4.92 -13.65
N PRO A 238 16.74 5.24 -12.87
CA PRO A 238 18.02 5.58 -13.46
C PRO A 238 18.64 4.36 -14.21
N THR A 239 17.88 3.63 -15.04
CA THR A 239 18.28 2.75 -16.15
C THR A 239 18.99 3.54 -17.25
N GLY A 240 18.96 4.87 -17.24
CA GLY A 240 19.86 5.71 -18.03
C GLY A 240 21.22 5.98 -17.38
N TRP A 241 21.36 5.78 -16.06
CA TRP A 241 22.66 5.83 -15.40
C TRP A 241 23.35 4.48 -15.64
N GLU A 242 24.03 4.35 -16.78
CA GLU A 242 25.10 3.37 -16.86
C GLU A 242 26.14 3.78 -15.83
N ALA A 243 26.18 3.06 -14.71
CA ALA A 243 27.24 3.20 -13.74
C ALA A 243 28.56 3.20 -14.52
N PRO A 244 29.42 4.20 -14.30
CA PRO A 244 30.64 4.34 -15.07
C PRO A 244 31.40 3.02 -15.06
N ALA A 245 31.84 2.57 -16.24
CA ALA A 245 32.49 1.26 -16.39
C ALA A 245 33.58 1.07 -15.33
N ALA A 246 33.69 -0.16 -14.80
CA ALA A 246 34.64 -0.48 -13.74
C ALA A 246 36.04 0.03 -14.08
N GLY A 247 36.54 0.99 -13.30
CA GLY A 247 37.84 1.65 -13.52
C GLY A 247 37.78 3.16 -13.81
N MET A 248 36.58 3.77 -13.91
CA MET A 248 36.48 5.22 -14.00
C MET A 248 36.87 5.88 -12.66
N GLN A 249 37.71 6.91 -12.72
CA GLN A 249 38.07 7.68 -11.53
C GLN A 249 36.81 8.33 -10.96
N PRO A 250 36.65 8.32 -9.62
CA PRO A 250 35.51 8.96 -9.02
C PRO A 250 35.51 10.46 -9.37
N PHE A 251 34.31 11.00 -9.58
CA PHE A 251 34.12 12.36 -10.04
C PHE A 251 33.09 13.10 -9.19
N ILE A 252 33.09 14.42 -9.35
CA ILE A 252 32.21 15.35 -8.63
C ILE A 252 31.28 16.00 -9.66
N PRO A 253 30.06 15.47 -9.87
CA PRO A 253 29.05 16.13 -10.67
C PRO A 253 28.48 17.37 -9.96
N ARG A 254 27.77 18.20 -10.73
CA ARG A 254 27.03 19.36 -10.25
C ARG A 254 25.57 19.00 -10.09
N LEU A 255 24.98 19.25 -8.92
CA LEU A 255 23.56 19.13 -8.63
C LEU A 255 22.96 20.54 -8.60
N ASP A 256 22.22 20.93 -9.64
CA ASP A 256 21.49 22.19 -9.65
C ASP A 256 20.03 21.97 -9.23
N ILE A 257 19.61 22.67 -8.17
CA ILE A 257 18.27 22.58 -7.61
C ILE A 257 17.53 23.89 -7.91
N SER A 258 16.30 23.79 -8.41
CA SER A 258 15.46 24.96 -8.68
C SER A 258 14.11 24.80 -8.00
N LYS A 259 13.55 25.89 -7.49
CA LYS A 259 12.21 25.91 -6.94
C LYS A 259 11.22 26.10 -8.08
N ILE A 260 10.26 25.18 -8.20
CA ILE A 260 9.21 25.25 -9.23
C ILE A 260 8.06 26.09 -8.69
N GLU A 261 7.54 25.68 -7.53
CA GLU A 261 6.43 26.34 -6.85
C GLU A 261 6.52 26.14 -5.33
N SER A 262 5.50 26.57 -4.57
CA SER A 262 5.55 26.53 -3.12
C SER A 262 5.54 25.09 -2.61
N GLY A 263 6.71 24.60 -2.18
CA GLY A 263 6.87 23.26 -1.63
C GLY A 263 7.32 22.21 -2.64
N PHE A 264 7.60 22.59 -3.89
CA PHE A 264 8.09 21.68 -4.93
C PHE A 264 9.36 22.22 -5.60
N TYR A 265 10.30 21.30 -5.83
CA TYR A 265 11.61 21.56 -6.40
C TYR A 265 11.86 20.56 -7.54
N GLU A 266 12.67 20.99 -8.50
CA GLU A 266 13.35 20.11 -9.46
C GLU A 266 14.83 20.08 -9.13
N TYR A 267 15.51 19.00 -9.52
CA TYR A 267 16.96 18.99 -9.60
C TYR A 267 17.45 18.42 -10.93
N VAL A 268 18.64 18.85 -11.32
CA VAL A 268 19.37 18.36 -12.49
C VAL A 268 20.80 18.05 -12.07
N VAL A 269 21.29 16.85 -12.40
CA VAL A 269 22.68 16.47 -12.20
C VAL A 269 23.44 16.63 -13.52
N HIS A 270 24.51 17.40 -13.50
CA HIS A 270 25.39 17.64 -14.64
C HIS A 270 26.79 17.09 -14.42
N TYR A 271 27.41 16.53 -15.45
CA TYR A 271 28.84 16.21 -15.46
C TYR A 271 29.44 16.44 -16.85
N GLY A 272 30.60 17.10 -16.93
CA GLY A 272 31.24 17.37 -18.22
C GLY A 272 30.39 18.20 -19.20
N GLY A 273 29.45 19.00 -18.69
CA GLY A 273 28.51 19.78 -19.51
C GLY A 273 27.32 18.98 -20.05
N GLN A 274 27.17 17.71 -19.68
CA GLN A 274 26.02 16.87 -20.02
C GLN A 274 25.07 16.74 -18.82
N GLU A 275 23.77 16.77 -19.09
CA GLU A 275 22.73 16.40 -18.12
C GLU A 275 22.73 14.87 -17.96
N MET A 276 22.96 14.41 -16.74
CA MET A 276 23.03 12.99 -16.37
C MET A 276 21.67 12.47 -15.91
N CYS A 277 20.98 13.23 -15.06
CA CYS A 277 19.62 12.96 -14.64
C CYS A 277 18.89 14.24 -14.26
N ARG A 278 17.57 14.17 -14.29
CA ARG A 278 16.65 15.23 -13.90
C ARG A 278 15.48 14.60 -13.17
N GLU A 279 15.08 15.22 -12.08
CA GLU A 279 13.91 14.80 -11.32
C GLU A 279 13.08 16.02 -10.94
N VAL A 280 11.76 15.82 -10.88
CA VAL A 280 10.78 16.88 -10.61
C VAL A 280 9.86 16.40 -9.49
N GLY A 281 9.61 17.27 -8.51
CA GLY A 281 8.63 17.00 -7.46
C GLY A 281 9.22 16.73 -6.09
N CYS A 282 10.52 16.93 -5.89
CA CYS A 282 11.12 16.91 -4.56
C CYS A 282 10.43 17.98 -3.70
N ARG A 283 10.10 17.65 -2.45
CA ARG A 283 9.38 18.53 -1.52
C ARG A 283 10.32 19.49 -0.80
N SER A 284 11.64 19.26 -0.88
CA SER A 284 12.66 20.11 -0.28
C SER A 284 14.01 20.02 -1.00
N ILE A 285 14.84 21.05 -0.81
CA ILE A 285 16.25 21.04 -1.23
C ILE A 285 17.00 19.85 -0.59
N SER A 286 16.71 19.52 0.68
CA SER A 286 17.35 18.41 1.38
C SER A 286 16.98 17.05 0.80
N GLU A 287 15.75 16.89 0.33
CA GLU A 287 15.29 15.66 -0.32
C GLU A 287 16.01 15.44 -1.65
N ALA A 288 16.06 16.47 -2.50
CA ALA A 288 16.86 16.43 -3.73
C ALA A 288 18.34 16.05 -3.48
N ILE A 289 18.93 16.57 -2.40
CA ILE A 289 20.30 16.23 -1.99
C ILE A 289 20.43 14.75 -1.55
N ILE A 290 19.44 14.23 -0.83
CA ILE A 290 19.43 12.84 -0.32
C ILE A 290 19.26 11.86 -1.47
N GLU A 291 18.35 12.11 -2.40
CA GLU A 291 18.05 11.23 -3.53
C GLU A 291 19.29 10.95 -4.38
N VAL A 292 20.10 11.98 -4.66
CA VAL A 292 21.33 11.80 -5.44
C VAL A 292 22.49 11.20 -4.62
N SER A 293 22.37 11.15 -3.29
CA SER A 293 23.45 10.66 -2.42
C SER A 293 23.66 9.14 -2.48
N ASP A 294 22.68 8.41 -3.02
CA ASP A 294 22.75 6.95 -3.17
C ASP A 294 23.31 6.49 -4.52
N ILE A 295 23.64 7.43 -5.41
CA ILE A 295 24.29 7.11 -6.69
C ILE A 295 25.74 6.64 -6.43
N THR A 296 26.06 5.45 -6.94
CA THR A 296 27.38 4.83 -6.76
C THR A 296 28.42 5.43 -7.72
N GLY A 297 29.69 5.48 -7.28
CA GLY A 297 30.82 5.97 -8.11
C GLY A 297 31.05 7.49 -8.06
N ILE A 298 30.36 8.21 -7.16
CA ILE A 298 30.49 9.65 -6.97
C ILE A 298 31.17 9.97 -5.63
N ASP A 299 32.19 10.83 -5.65
CA ASP A 299 32.93 11.24 -4.43
C ASP A 299 32.25 12.39 -3.68
N GLY A 300 31.38 13.14 -4.36
CA GLY A 300 30.67 14.28 -3.80
C GLY A 300 29.92 15.05 -4.88
N TYR A 301 29.25 16.14 -4.50
CA TYR A 301 28.53 17.00 -5.43
C TYR A 301 28.96 18.46 -5.26
N GLU A 302 29.09 19.19 -6.37
CA GLU A 302 28.94 20.64 -6.36
C GLU A 302 27.44 20.96 -6.33
N ILE A 303 26.95 21.55 -5.24
CA ILE A 303 25.53 21.83 -5.04
C ILE A 303 25.26 23.28 -5.45
N GLY A 304 24.32 23.46 -6.38
CA GLY A 304 23.74 24.72 -6.80
C GLY A 304 22.27 24.83 -6.39
N TYR A 305 21.82 26.05 -6.07
CA TYR A 305 20.42 26.34 -5.82
C TYR A 305 20.04 27.66 -6.50
N GLU A 306 18.96 27.67 -7.30
CA GLU A 306 18.49 28.85 -8.05
C GLU A 306 19.59 29.49 -8.92
N GLY A 307 20.41 28.65 -9.57
CA GLY A 307 21.52 29.08 -10.42
C GLY A 307 22.75 29.60 -9.65
N ILE A 308 22.75 29.55 -8.32
CA ILE A 308 23.89 29.98 -7.49
C ILE A 308 24.59 28.76 -6.90
N THR A 309 25.90 28.64 -7.13
CA THR A 309 26.72 27.60 -6.50
C THR A 309 26.84 27.84 -5.00
N VAL A 310 26.42 26.85 -4.22
CA VAL A 310 26.44 26.88 -2.75
C VAL A 310 27.79 26.38 -2.23
N GLY A 311 28.27 25.26 -2.76
CA GLY A 311 29.56 24.67 -2.38
C GLY A 311 29.74 23.25 -2.90
N THR A 312 30.93 22.70 -2.68
CA THR A 312 31.27 21.31 -3.04
C THR A 312 31.36 20.46 -1.78
N TYR A 313 30.62 19.36 -1.72
CA TYR A 313 30.48 18.54 -0.53
C TYR A 313 30.81 17.07 -0.83
N PRO A 314 31.69 16.42 -0.05
CA PRO A 314 31.92 14.98 -0.15
C PRO A 314 30.65 14.18 0.15
N ILE A 315 30.51 13.01 -0.46
CA ILE A 315 29.31 12.17 -0.33
C ILE A 315 29.00 11.80 1.13
N GLY A 316 30.04 11.55 1.94
CA GLY A 316 29.88 11.25 3.37
C GLY A 316 29.35 12.44 4.20
N ILE A 317 29.58 13.68 3.76
CA ILE A 317 29.02 14.88 4.39
C ILE A 317 27.58 15.06 3.93
N ILE A 318 27.31 14.89 2.63
CA ILE A 318 25.98 15.03 2.03
C ILE A 318 24.94 14.16 2.76
N LYS A 319 25.23 12.86 2.95
CA LYS A 319 24.30 11.93 3.63
C LYS A 319 23.92 12.35 5.04
N ASN A 320 24.84 12.99 5.76
CA ASN A 320 24.67 13.32 7.18
C ASN A 320 24.29 14.79 7.42
N SER A 321 24.33 15.63 6.39
CA SER A 321 24.21 17.10 6.54
C SER A 321 23.27 17.75 5.52
N ALA A 322 22.43 16.99 4.81
CA ALA A 322 21.54 17.50 3.77
C ALA A 322 20.70 18.71 4.23
N GLU A 323 20.11 18.66 5.44
CA GLU A 323 19.34 19.79 5.99
C GLU A 323 20.19 21.03 6.25
N LYS A 324 21.43 20.84 6.73
CA LYS A 324 22.37 21.94 6.96
C LYS A 324 22.75 22.59 5.64
N ILE A 325 23.10 21.78 4.64
CA ILE A 325 23.43 22.25 3.28
C ILE A 325 22.22 22.98 2.66
N ALA A 326 21.01 22.45 2.83
CA ALA A 326 19.79 23.10 2.34
C ALA A 326 19.55 24.48 2.99
N ARG A 327 19.86 24.64 4.28
CA ARG A 327 19.81 25.96 4.95
C ARG A 327 20.88 26.90 4.42
N GLU A 328 22.11 26.42 4.24
CA GLU A 328 23.20 27.19 3.63
C GLU A 328 22.82 27.66 2.22
N ALA A 329 22.26 26.78 1.39
CA ALA A 329 21.78 27.10 0.05
C ALA A 329 20.78 28.25 0.04
N ARG A 330 19.76 28.19 0.91
CA ARG A 330 18.76 29.27 1.04
C ARG A 330 19.38 30.58 1.50
N ALA A 331 20.29 30.53 2.49
CA ALA A 331 20.97 31.71 2.99
C ALA A 331 21.87 32.36 1.93
N THR A 332 22.59 31.54 1.16
CA THR A 332 23.43 31.99 0.05
C THR A 332 22.58 32.70 -1.00
N VAL A 333 21.54 32.07 -1.54
CA VAL A 333 20.64 32.71 -2.54
C VAL A 333 20.01 33.99 -2.02
N ALA A 334 19.58 34.01 -0.75
CA ALA A 334 19.00 35.20 -0.13
C ALA A 334 19.98 36.37 -0.02
N SER A 335 21.30 36.13 -0.01
CA SER A 335 22.31 37.19 0.04
C SER A 335 22.61 37.84 -1.32
N PHE A 336 22.15 37.23 -2.42
CA PHE A 336 22.29 37.73 -3.79
C PHE A 336 21.02 38.40 -4.34
N LYS A 337 19.91 38.42 -3.58
CA LYS A 337 18.65 39.06 -3.94
C LYS A 337 18.45 40.35 -3.15
#